data_AF-A0A7Y5UXU5-F1
#
_entry.id   AF-A0A7Y5UXU5-F1
#
_cell.length_a   1.000
_cell.length_b   1.000
_cell.length_c   1.000
_cell.angle_alpha   90.00
_cell.angle_beta   90.00
_cell.angle_gamma   90.00
#
_symmetry.space_group_name_H-M   'P 1'
#
loop_
_entity.id
_entity.type
_entity.pdbx_description
1 polymer ?
#
loop_
_entity_poly.entity_id
_entity_poly.type
_entity_poly.pdbx_seq_one_letter_code
_entity_poly.pdbx_strand_id
1 'polypeptide(L)'
;MAVSNERAAAGQQSLRVGDAQGLQRVWEPHFYYEPRFREGLATCRFDLLAEPGSEPWIEWRSGGYPYQVGPSLKIDAQDRLVANGKVLATVPRNQWLSLEVVCPLGGRANGRYDLVLSIEGAVQRFPALSCDQDFKRLQWLGFVALADRPTAYFLDNVTLMLGR
;
A
#
# COMPACT_ATOMS: atom_id res chain seq x y z
N MET A 1 3.71 -11.64 11.55
CA MET A 1 4.65 -10.97 10.62
C MET A 1 6.07 -11.34 11.00
N ALA A 2 6.94 -11.63 10.04
CA ALA A 2 8.35 -11.96 10.27
C ALA A 2 9.20 -11.65 9.03
N VAL A 3 10.49 -11.39 9.21
CA VAL A 3 11.47 -11.43 8.11
C VAL A 3 11.61 -12.89 7.67
N SER A 4 11.48 -13.17 6.38
CA SER A 4 11.47 -14.52 5.81
C SER A 4 12.37 -14.61 4.57
N ASN A 5 12.89 -15.80 4.30
CA ASN A 5 13.62 -16.16 3.09
C ASN A 5 12.77 -16.97 2.09
N GLU A 6 11.46 -17.10 2.31
CA GLU A 6 10.55 -17.82 1.40
C GLU A 6 10.43 -17.18 0.02
N ARG A 7 10.45 -15.83 -0.02
CA ARG A 7 10.34 -14.98 -1.21
C ARG A 7 11.18 -13.73 -0.98
N ALA A 8 11.79 -13.21 -2.03
CA ALA A 8 12.45 -11.90 -2.02
C ALA A 8 12.30 -11.27 -3.42
N ALA A 9 12.03 -9.97 -3.48
CA ALA A 9 12.04 -9.22 -4.74
C ALA A 9 13.49 -8.82 -5.07
N ALA A 10 14.26 -8.50 -4.04
CA ALA A 10 15.70 -8.29 -4.13
C ALA A 10 16.43 -9.00 -2.97
N GLY A 11 17.69 -9.36 -3.17
CA GLY A 11 18.48 -10.01 -2.12
C GLY A 11 17.95 -11.40 -1.75
N GLN A 12 17.90 -11.70 -0.44
CA GLN A 12 17.58 -13.05 0.08
C GLN A 12 16.41 -13.08 1.07
N GLN A 13 15.87 -11.92 1.46
CA GLN A 13 14.83 -11.83 2.49
C GLN A 13 13.81 -10.77 2.13
N SER A 14 12.56 -11.00 2.55
CA SER A 14 11.48 -10.01 2.53
C SER A 14 10.66 -10.09 3.81
N LEU A 15 9.75 -9.14 4.01
CA LEU A 15 8.81 -9.16 5.13
C LEU A 15 7.59 -10.01 4.77
N ARG A 16 7.37 -11.12 5.47
CA ARG A 16 6.16 -11.94 5.36
C ARG A 16 5.10 -11.44 6.34
N VAL A 17 3.93 -11.10 5.82
CA VAL A 17 2.75 -10.73 6.59
C VAL A 17 1.69 -11.80 6.37
N GLY A 18 1.59 -12.72 7.33
CA GLY A 18 0.64 -13.83 7.28
C GLY A 18 -0.66 -13.51 8.00
N ASP A 19 -1.77 -13.94 7.42
CA ASP A 19 -3.11 -13.84 7.98
C ASP A 19 -3.59 -15.20 8.51
N ALA A 20 -4.66 -15.19 9.31
CA ALA A 20 -5.22 -16.40 9.91
C ALA A 20 -6.74 -16.32 10.01
N GLN A 21 -7.39 -17.48 10.11
CA GLN A 21 -8.83 -17.52 10.34
C GLN A 21 -9.16 -17.13 11.80
N GLY A 22 -10.21 -16.33 11.99
CA GLY A 22 -10.78 -16.02 13.29
C GLY A 22 -9.99 -15.00 14.10
N LEU A 23 -9.21 -14.14 13.45
CA LEU A 23 -8.56 -13.03 14.13
C LEU A 23 -9.62 -12.09 14.73
N GLN A 24 -9.42 -11.71 16.00
CA GLN A 24 -10.40 -10.90 16.74
C GLN A 24 -10.68 -9.54 16.07
N ARG A 25 -9.72 -9.06 15.27
CA ARG A 25 -9.79 -7.82 14.49
C ARG A 25 -9.33 -8.11 13.08
N VAL A 26 -10.19 -7.82 12.11
CA VAL A 26 -9.92 -8.04 10.67
C VAL A 26 -8.78 -7.19 10.12
N TRP A 27 -8.29 -6.20 10.87
CA TRP A 27 -7.13 -5.36 10.50
C TRP A 27 -5.83 -5.82 11.19
N GLU A 28 -5.84 -6.97 11.85
CA GLU A 28 -4.63 -7.58 12.39
C GLU A 28 -4.28 -8.80 11.52
N PRO A 29 -2.98 -9.03 11.20
CA PRO A 29 -1.85 -8.16 11.52
C PRO A 29 -1.79 -6.89 10.65
N HIS A 30 -1.35 -5.79 11.27
CA HIS A 30 -0.89 -4.60 10.56
C HIS A 30 0.39 -4.06 11.20
N PHE A 31 1.09 -3.21 10.44
CA PHE A 31 2.18 -2.38 10.95
C PHE A 31 2.17 -1.06 10.19
N TYR A 32 2.87 -0.06 10.72
CA TYR A 32 2.84 1.28 10.15
C TYR A 32 4.12 2.07 10.42
N TYR A 33 4.32 3.09 9.61
CA TYR A 33 5.28 4.16 9.83
C TYR A 33 4.56 5.46 10.20
N GLU A 34 5.24 6.34 10.93
CA GLU A 34 4.78 7.70 11.23
C GLU A 34 5.74 8.74 10.62
N PRO A 35 5.63 9.06 9.32
CA PRO A 35 6.64 9.88 8.63
C PRO A 35 6.62 11.35 9.07
N ARG A 36 5.47 11.83 9.56
CA ARG A 36 5.22 13.22 9.98
C ARG A 36 5.47 14.25 8.87
N PHE A 37 5.26 13.86 7.60
CA PHE A 37 5.40 14.76 6.46
C PHE A 37 4.22 15.74 6.41
N ARG A 38 4.53 17.04 6.30
CA ARG A 38 3.54 18.13 6.34
C ARG A 38 3.37 18.87 5.02
N GLU A 39 4.39 18.84 4.18
CA GLU A 39 4.45 19.58 2.92
C GLU A 39 5.52 18.94 2.02
N GLY A 40 5.34 19.07 0.70
CA GLY A 40 6.26 18.56 -0.31
C GLY A 40 5.60 17.50 -1.19
N LEU A 41 6.43 16.75 -1.91
CA LEU A 41 6.00 15.64 -2.74
C LEU A 41 6.40 14.33 -2.08
N ALA A 42 5.43 13.61 -1.51
CA ALA A 42 5.70 12.31 -0.89
C ALA A 42 5.71 11.22 -1.97
N THR A 43 6.79 10.45 -2.03
CA THR A 43 6.93 9.30 -2.94
C THR A 43 7.19 8.05 -2.13
N CYS A 44 6.29 7.07 -2.23
CA CYS A 44 6.48 5.73 -1.66
C CYS A 44 6.66 4.72 -2.78
N ARG A 45 7.69 3.87 -2.67
CA ARG A 45 7.87 2.72 -3.54
C ARG A 45 7.96 1.46 -2.70
N PHE A 46 7.41 0.36 -3.20
CA PHE A 46 7.52 -0.95 -2.57
C PHE A 46 7.22 -2.04 -3.59
N ASP A 47 7.78 -3.23 -3.35
CA ASP A 47 7.40 -4.44 -4.05
C ASP A 47 6.46 -5.26 -3.16
N LEU A 48 5.39 -5.77 -3.75
CA LEU A 48 4.37 -6.56 -3.08
C LEU A 48 4.09 -7.84 -3.85
N LEU A 49 4.11 -8.97 -3.16
CA LEU A 49 3.66 -10.26 -3.69
C LEU A 49 2.52 -10.79 -2.83
N ALA A 50 1.38 -11.06 -3.44
CA ALA A 50 0.19 -11.56 -2.77
C ALA A 50 0.00 -13.05 -3.07
N GLU A 51 -0.06 -13.90 -2.03
CA GLU A 51 -0.47 -15.30 -2.20
C GLU A 51 -1.98 -15.36 -2.54
N PRO A 52 -2.48 -16.47 -3.11
CA PRO A 52 -3.90 -16.65 -3.38
C PRO A 52 -4.75 -16.39 -2.13
N GLY A 53 -5.79 -15.57 -2.29
CA GLY A 53 -6.72 -15.22 -1.22
C GLY A 53 -6.21 -14.21 -0.19
N SER A 54 -4.97 -13.73 -0.29
CA SER A 54 -4.51 -12.60 0.54
C SER A 54 -5.15 -11.29 0.10
N GLU A 55 -5.48 -10.44 1.06
CA GLU A 55 -6.10 -9.13 0.82
C GLU A 55 -5.27 -8.01 1.45
N PRO A 56 -4.05 -7.73 0.94
CA PRO A 56 -3.23 -6.65 1.44
C PRO A 56 -3.92 -5.30 1.23
N TRP A 57 -3.83 -4.45 2.25
CA TRP A 57 -4.31 -3.07 2.23
C TRP A 57 -3.25 -2.11 2.75
N ILE A 58 -2.94 -1.11 1.93
CA ILE A 58 -1.95 -0.07 2.20
C ILE A 58 -2.69 1.24 2.26
N GLU A 59 -2.64 1.93 3.40
CA GLU A 59 -3.41 3.16 3.59
C GLU A 59 -2.58 4.27 4.20
N TRP A 60 -2.76 5.47 3.65
CA TRP A 60 -2.17 6.71 4.13
C TRP A 60 -3.23 7.48 4.89
N ARG A 61 -2.89 7.97 6.08
CA ARG A 61 -3.78 8.81 6.87
C ARG A 61 -3.06 10.07 7.34
N SER A 62 -3.83 11.15 7.46
CA SER A 62 -3.42 12.24 8.33
C SER A 62 -3.46 11.76 9.78
N GLY A 63 -2.83 12.48 10.70
CA GLY A 63 -2.95 12.19 12.13
C GLY A 63 -4.11 12.95 12.75
N GLY A 64 -4.53 12.48 13.93
CA GLY A 64 -5.68 12.98 14.67
C GLY A 64 -6.95 12.17 14.43
N TYR A 65 -8.04 12.61 15.06
CA TYR A 65 -9.39 12.08 14.85
C TYR A 65 -10.39 13.25 14.72
N PRO A 66 -11.21 13.31 13.66
CA PRO A 66 -11.18 12.44 12.48
C PRO A 66 -9.88 12.64 11.68
N TYR A 67 -9.38 11.56 11.06
CA TYR A 67 -8.27 11.64 10.10
C TYR A 67 -8.82 11.67 8.67
N GLN A 68 -8.08 12.30 7.77
CA GLN A 68 -8.33 12.26 6.33
C GLN A 68 -7.57 11.11 5.70
N VAL A 69 -8.22 10.43 4.75
CA VAL A 69 -7.67 9.28 4.03
C VAL A 69 -7.01 9.74 2.75
N GLY A 70 -5.71 9.48 2.63
CA GLY A 70 -4.92 9.76 1.44
C GLY A 70 -4.98 8.61 0.44
N PRO A 71 -3.87 8.29 -0.24
CA PRO A 71 -3.75 7.05 -1.02
C PRO A 71 -4.17 5.82 -0.20
N SER A 72 -5.08 5.02 -0.75
CA SER A 72 -5.51 3.74 -0.17
C SER A 72 -5.57 2.68 -1.25
N LEU A 73 -4.70 1.68 -1.17
CA LEU A 73 -4.55 0.61 -2.16
C LEU A 73 -4.90 -0.73 -1.52
N LYS A 74 -5.79 -1.51 -2.15
CA LYS A 74 -6.17 -2.85 -1.71
C LYS A 74 -6.06 -3.83 -2.88
N ILE A 75 -5.55 -5.03 -2.64
CA ILE A 75 -5.86 -6.18 -3.50
C ILE A 75 -7.07 -6.88 -2.89
N ASP A 76 -8.16 -6.96 -3.64
CA ASP A 76 -9.40 -7.55 -3.15
C ASP A 76 -9.46 -9.08 -3.37
N ALA A 77 -10.52 -9.71 -2.86
CA ALA A 77 -10.78 -11.14 -3.00
C ALA A 77 -11.05 -11.60 -4.46
N GLN A 78 -11.16 -10.67 -5.41
CA GLN A 78 -11.29 -10.95 -6.85
C GLN A 78 -9.98 -10.71 -7.61
N ASP A 79 -8.86 -10.59 -6.90
CA ASP A 79 -7.52 -10.38 -7.47
C ASP A 79 -7.41 -9.03 -8.20
N ARG A 80 -8.11 -8.00 -7.72
CA ARG A 80 -8.08 -6.66 -8.34
C ARG A 80 -7.36 -5.67 -7.46
N LEU A 81 -6.53 -4.83 -8.08
CA LEU A 81 -6.00 -3.63 -7.45
C LEU A 81 -7.08 -2.55 -7.42
N VAL A 82 -7.49 -2.18 -6.22
CA VAL A 82 -8.49 -1.16 -5.92
C VAL A 82 -7.79 0.02 -5.26
N ALA A 83 -7.99 1.21 -5.79
CA ALA A 83 -7.41 2.45 -5.30
C ALA A 83 -8.52 3.43 -4.91
N ASN A 84 -8.62 3.77 -3.61
CA ASN A 84 -9.66 4.63 -3.05
C ASN A 84 -11.08 4.25 -3.54
N GLY A 85 -11.38 2.93 -3.58
CA GLY A 85 -12.66 2.38 -4.03
C GLY A 85 -12.82 2.20 -5.54
N LYS A 86 -11.87 2.67 -6.36
CA LYS A 86 -11.88 2.48 -7.81
C LYS A 86 -11.06 1.24 -8.20
N VAL A 87 -11.66 0.31 -8.93
CA VAL A 87 -10.95 -0.82 -9.55
C VAL A 87 -10.05 -0.29 -10.67
N LEU A 88 -8.76 -0.62 -10.64
CA LEU A 88 -7.76 -0.17 -11.62
C LEU A 88 -7.31 -1.25 -12.58
N ALA A 89 -7.02 -2.44 -12.07
CA ALA A 89 -6.51 -3.56 -12.85
C ALA A 89 -6.75 -4.89 -12.12
N THR A 90 -6.77 -5.99 -12.86
CA THR A 90 -6.54 -7.33 -12.30
C THR A 90 -5.04 -7.53 -12.10
N VAL A 91 -4.64 -8.15 -10.98
CA VAL A 91 -3.24 -8.41 -10.65
C VAL A 91 -2.99 -9.91 -10.46
N PRO A 92 -1.84 -10.43 -10.90
CA PRO A 92 -1.49 -11.83 -10.69
C PRO A 92 -1.19 -12.12 -9.22
N ARG A 93 -1.48 -13.36 -8.81
CA ARG A 93 -1.02 -13.93 -7.53
C ARG A 93 0.36 -14.55 -7.70
N ASN A 94 1.12 -14.61 -6.60
CA ASN A 94 2.48 -15.17 -6.57
C ASN A 94 3.46 -14.51 -7.55
N GLN A 95 3.23 -13.25 -7.90
CA GLN A 95 4.16 -12.43 -8.69
C GLN A 95 4.41 -11.10 -7.96
N TRP A 96 5.61 -10.57 -8.13
CA TRP A 96 5.98 -9.28 -7.57
C TRP A 96 5.34 -8.16 -8.39
N LEU A 97 4.61 -7.30 -7.67
CA LEU A 97 4.07 -6.05 -8.16
C LEU A 97 4.97 -4.94 -7.63
N SER A 98 5.53 -4.12 -8.51
CA SER A 98 6.25 -2.91 -8.09
C SER A 98 5.29 -1.72 -8.13
N LEU A 99 5.06 -1.09 -6.99
CA LEU A 99 4.15 0.06 -6.87
C LEU A 99 4.92 1.32 -6.52
N GLU A 100 4.55 2.43 -7.16
CA GLU A 100 4.99 3.77 -6.81
C GLU A 100 3.78 4.68 -6.61
N VAL A 101 3.67 5.28 -5.43
CA VAL A 101 2.64 6.28 -5.08
C VAL A 101 3.31 7.63 -4.94
N VAL A 102 2.81 8.63 -5.67
CA VAL A 102 3.28 10.02 -5.59
C VAL A 102 2.13 10.92 -5.18
N CYS A 103 2.24 11.58 -4.04
CA CYS A 103 1.17 12.39 -3.47
C CYS A 103 1.69 13.78 -3.02
N PRO A 104 1.18 14.88 -3.60
CA PRO A 104 1.49 16.23 -3.14
C PRO A 104 0.83 16.51 -1.79
N LEU A 105 1.59 17.12 -0.88
CA LEU A 105 1.18 17.48 0.47
C LEU A 105 1.21 19.02 0.66
N GLY A 106 0.72 19.49 1.82
CA GLY A 106 0.75 20.89 2.20
C GLY A 106 -0.03 21.80 1.24
N GLY A 107 0.56 22.92 0.85
CA GLY A 107 -0.08 23.90 -0.06
C GLY A 107 -0.31 23.40 -1.49
N ARG A 108 0.35 22.31 -1.90
CA ARG A 108 0.18 21.68 -3.22
C ARG A 108 -0.84 20.53 -3.21
N ALA A 109 -1.31 20.12 -2.04
CA ALA A 109 -2.30 19.05 -1.94
C ALA A 109 -3.61 19.46 -2.63
N ASN A 110 -4.14 18.57 -3.46
CA ASN A 110 -5.32 18.82 -4.29
C ASN A 110 -6.32 17.65 -4.25
N GLY A 111 -6.24 16.78 -3.23
CA GLY A 111 -7.06 15.57 -3.11
C GLY A 111 -6.76 14.53 -4.19
N ARG A 112 -5.55 14.56 -4.76
CA ARG A 112 -5.14 13.61 -5.81
C ARG A 112 -3.74 13.06 -5.57
N TYR A 113 -3.48 11.92 -6.19
CA TYR A 113 -2.16 11.28 -6.23
C TYR A 113 -2.02 10.49 -7.53
N ASP A 114 -0.78 10.15 -7.87
CA ASP A 114 -0.45 9.29 -8.99
C ASP A 114 -0.01 7.92 -8.48
N LEU A 115 -0.39 6.88 -9.23
CA LEU A 115 0.04 5.50 -9.00
C LEU A 115 0.68 4.94 -10.26
N VAL A 116 1.82 4.27 -10.09
CA VAL A 116 2.42 3.41 -11.11
C VAL A 116 2.43 1.98 -10.60
N LEU A 117 1.99 1.05 -11.45
CA LEU A 117 2.06 -0.39 -11.22
C LEU A 117 2.95 -0.99 -12.30
N SER A 118 3.95 -1.78 -11.89
CA SER A 118 4.77 -2.57 -12.81
C SER A 118 4.70 -4.05 -12.47
N ILE A 119 4.48 -4.88 -13.49
CA ILE A 119 4.40 -6.35 -13.37
C ILE A 119 5.30 -6.92 -14.46
N GLU A 120 6.34 -7.64 -14.09
CA GLU A 120 7.30 -8.24 -15.05
C GLU A 120 7.81 -7.24 -16.11
N GLY A 121 8.02 -5.98 -15.70
CA GLY A 121 8.46 -4.89 -16.58
C GLY A 121 7.37 -4.19 -17.38
N ALA A 122 6.14 -4.73 -17.44
CA ALA A 122 4.99 -4.05 -18.03
C ALA A 122 4.47 -2.96 -17.07
N VAL A 123 4.44 -1.71 -17.54
CA VAL A 123 4.12 -0.54 -16.70
C VAL A 123 2.73 0.01 -17.02
N GLN A 124 1.89 0.14 -15.99
CA GLN A 124 0.60 0.82 -16.02
C GLN A 124 0.65 2.08 -15.16
N ARG A 125 0.10 3.19 -15.66
CA ARG A 125 0.09 4.49 -14.98
C ARG A 125 -1.34 4.94 -14.76
N PHE A 126 -1.62 5.37 -13.53
CA PHE A 126 -2.92 5.86 -13.09
C PHE A 126 -2.73 7.27 -12.51
N PRO A 127 -2.76 8.31 -13.35
CA PRO A 127 -2.61 9.67 -12.88
C PRO A 127 -3.88 10.17 -12.21
N ALA A 128 -3.73 11.15 -11.31
CA ALA A 128 -4.80 11.97 -10.76
C ALA A 128 -5.92 11.18 -10.05
N LEU A 129 -5.59 10.04 -9.42
CA LEU A 129 -6.51 9.27 -8.58
C LEU A 129 -6.96 10.12 -7.40
N SER A 130 -8.26 10.07 -7.08
CA SER A 130 -8.84 10.87 -6.01
C SER A 130 -8.63 10.23 -4.64
N CYS A 131 -8.34 11.07 -3.64
CA CYS A 131 -8.39 10.76 -2.22
C CYS A 131 -9.21 11.85 -1.49
N ASP A 132 -9.20 11.86 -0.16
CA ASP A 132 -9.83 12.94 0.60
C ASP A 132 -9.23 14.30 0.21
N GLN A 133 -10.11 15.26 -0.12
CA GLN A 133 -9.70 16.61 -0.54
C GLN A 133 -8.90 17.37 0.53
N ASP A 134 -9.07 17.00 1.80
CA ASP A 134 -8.40 17.61 2.94
C ASP A 134 -7.18 16.81 3.42
N PHE A 135 -6.80 15.74 2.71
CA PHE A 135 -5.55 15.03 2.97
C PHE A 135 -4.35 15.91 2.55
N LYS A 136 -3.75 16.60 3.53
CA LYS A 136 -2.61 17.51 3.31
C LYS A 136 -1.31 17.09 4.00
N ARG A 137 -1.34 16.02 4.81
CA ARG A 137 -0.20 15.57 5.60
C ARG A 137 -0.19 14.06 5.70
N LEU A 138 0.97 13.45 5.50
CA LEU A 138 1.19 12.02 5.71
C LEU A 138 1.77 11.82 7.11
N GLN A 139 0.93 11.38 8.04
CA GLN A 139 1.35 11.12 9.42
C GLN A 139 1.27 9.63 9.79
N TRP A 140 0.58 8.83 8.99
CA TRP A 140 0.48 7.39 9.17
C TRP A 140 0.47 6.69 7.81
N LEU A 141 1.38 5.73 7.62
CA LEU A 141 1.45 4.85 6.46
C LEU A 141 1.34 3.42 6.98
N GLY A 142 0.22 2.75 6.75
CA GLY A 142 -0.02 1.40 7.22
C GLY A 142 -0.03 0.36 6.13
N PHE A 143 0.33 -0.86 6.54
CA PHE A 143 0.25 -2.08 5.77
C PHE A 143 -0.53 -3.10 6.59
N VAL A 144 -1.62 -3.63 6.03
CA VAL A 144 -2.62 -4.43 6.73
C VAL A 144 -2.89 -5.70 5.94
N ALA A 145 -3.01 -6.83 6.64
CA ALA A 145 -3.62 -8.04 6.09
C ALA A 145 -5.10 -8.07 6.48
N LEU A 146 -6.01 -8.25 5.51
CA LEU A 146 -7.47 -8.23 5.72
C LEU A 146 -8.14 -9.58 5.51
N ALA A 147 -7.39 -10.64 5.23
CA ALA A 147 -7.93 -11.92 4.80
C ALA A 147 -8.27 -12.79 6.00
N ASP A 148 -9.55 -13.11 6.22
CA ASP A 148 -9.97 -14.04 7.29
C ASP A 148 -9.74 -15.51 6.88
N ARG A 149 -8.49 -15.88 6.58
CA ARG A 149 -8.04 -17.23 6.20
C ARG A 149 -6.52 -17.34 6.27
N PRO A 150 -5.96 -18.55 6.44
CA PRO A 150 -4.52 -18.76 6.31
C PRO A 150 -4.01 -18.39 4.91
N THR A 151 -3.22 -17.33 4.82
CA THR A 151 -2.58 -16.82 3.60
C THR A 151 -1.47 -15.84 3.99
N ALA A 152 -0.72 -15.31 3.04
CA ALA A 152 0.23 -14.24 3.29
C ALA A 152 0.38 -13.30 2.10
N TYR A 153 0.90 -12.11 2.38
CA TYR A 153 1.58 -11.30 1.38
C TYR A 153 3.00 -11.00 1.85
N PHE A 154 3.84 -10.66 0.89
CA PHE A 154 5.24 -10.30 1.10
C PHE A 154 5.46 -8.86 0.69
N LEU A 155 6.30 -8.15 1.45
CA LEU A 155 6.74 -6.79 1.15
C LEU A 155 8.26 -6.73 1.09
N ASP A 156 8.76 -6.00 0.11
CA ASP A 156 10.18 -5.77 -0.08
C ASP A 156 10.44 -4.35 -0.62
N ASN A 157 11.69 -3.90 -0.52
CA ASN A 157 12.17 -2.63 -1.09
C ASN A 157 11.33 -1.39 -0.74
N VAL A 158 10.74 -1.35 0.46
CA VAL A 158 9.93 -0.22 0.92
C VAL A 158 10.81 1.02 1.07
N THR A 159 10.49 2.07 0.32
CA THR A 159 11.09 3.39 0.46
C THR A 159 10.00 4.43 0.59
N LEU A 160 10.26 5.45 1.41
CA LEU A 160 9.40 6.62 1.53
C LEU A 160 10.29 7.86 1.58
N MET A 161 10.10 8.76 0.62
CA MET A 161 10.90 9.96 0.46
C MET A 161 10.00 11.19 0.38
N LEU A 162 10.55 12.33 0.78
CA LEU A 162 9.91 13.64 0.67
C LEU A 162 10.74 14.55 -0.22
N GLY A 163 10.23 14.87 -1.41
CA GLY A 163 10.76 15.90 -2.28
C GLY A 163 10.27 17.30 -1.89
N ARG A 164 11.05 18.34 -2.22
CA ARG A 164 10.67 19.75 -2.02
C ARG A 164 9.65 20.25 -3.05
#